data_AF-A0A7J9GZG3-F1
#
_entry.id   AF-A0A7J9GZG3-F1
#
_cell.length_a   1.000
_cell.length_b   1.000
_cell.length_c   1.000
_cell.angle_alpha   90.00
_cell.angle_beta   90.00
_cell.angle_gamma   90.00
#
_symmetry.space_group_name_H-M   'P 1'
#
loop_
_entity.id
_entity.type
_entity.pdbx_description
1 polymer ?
#
loop_
_entity_poly.entity_id
_entity_poly.type
_entity_poly.pdbx_seq_one_letter_code
_entity_poly.pdbx_strand_id
1 'polypeptide(L)' 'MIFDLSDGRFLYRLFHKVDADRIKVEGPWNFNLHLLILRRLHDGDDPNTIPLNTVDLWVLV' A
#
# COMPACT_ATOMS: atom_id res chain seq x y z
N MET A 1 6.47 4.42 -11.45
CA MET A 1 5.52 5.47 -11.88
C MET A 1 4.41 5.59 -10.84
N ILE A 2 3.90 6.79 -10.56
CA ILE A 2 2.85 7.02 -9.56
C ILE A 2 1.60 7.52 -10.30
N PHE A 3 0.44 6.95 -10.00
CA PHE A 3 -0.85 7.41 -10.50
C PHE A 3 -1.76 7.81 -9.34
N ASP A 4 -2.39 8.97 -9.45
CA ASP A 4 -3.44 9.42 -8.52
C ASP A 4 -4.76 8.74 -8.91
N LEU A 5 -5.38 8.05 -7.95
CA LEU A 5 -6.64 7.33 -8.10
C LEU A 5 -7.83 8.05 -7.44
N SER A 6 -7.67 9.34 -7.11
CA SER A 6 -8.56 10.15 -6.28
C SER A 6 -8.73 9.62 -4.84
N ASP A 7 -9.35 10.45 -4.00
CA ASP A 7 -9.68 10.13 -2.60
C ASP A 7 -8.45 9.75 -1.74
N GLY A 8 -7.29 10.34 -2.04
CA GLY A 8 -6.04 10.08 -1.31
C GLY A 8 -5.45 8.70 -1.58
N ARG A 9 -5.90 8.01 -2.63
CA ARG A 9 -5.34 6.72 -3.07
C ARG A 9 -4.31 6.94 -4.18
N PHE A 10 -3.20 6.24 -4.07
CA PHE A 10 -2.10 6.32 -5.04
C PHE A 10 -1.67 4.93 -5.48
N LEU A 11 -1.48 4.75 -6.78
CA LEU A 11 -0.91 3.54 -7.35
C LEU A 11 0.57 3.73 -7.64
N TYR A 12 1.40 2.95 -6.96
CA TYR A 12 2.84 2.91 -7.19
C TYR A 12 3.19 1.70 -8.07
N ARG A 13 3.57 1.96 -9.32
CA ARG A 13 4.10 0.94 -10.23
C ARG A 13 5.61 0.83 -10.07
N LEU A 14 6.05 -0.25 -9.44
CA LEU A 14 7.45 -0.63 -9.26
C LEU A 14 7.90 -1.52 -10.43
N PHE A 15 9.15 -1.38 -10.86
CA PHE A 15 9.69 -2.12 -12.01
C PHE A 15 10.21 -3.51 -11.62
N HIS A 16 10.73 -3.65 -10.40
CA HIS A 16 11.23 -4.93 -9.91
C HIS A 16 10.37 -5.47 -8.79
N LYS A 17 10.04 -6.75 -8.90
CA LYS A 17 9.29 -7.50 -7.87
C LYS A 17 9.98 -7.42 -6.50
N VAL A 18 11.32 -7.44 -6.48
CA VAL A 18 12.10 -7.37 -5.24
C VAL A 18 11.84 -6.08 -4.46
N ASP A 19 11.63 -4.95 -5.15
CA ASP A 19 11.35 -3.67 -4.48
C ASP A 19 9.96 -3.70 -3.83
N ALA A 20 8.97 -4.27 -4.53
CA ALA A 20 7.62 -4.45 -3.99
C ALA A 20 7.60 -5.41 -2.79
N ASP A 21 8.38 -6.49 -2.85
CA ASP A 21 8.50 -7.46 -1.77
C ASP A 21 9.16 -6.82 -0.53
N ARG A 22 10.20 -6.00 -0.72
CA ARG A 22 10.86 -5.25 0.36
C ARG A 22 9.90 -4.29 1.06
N ILE A 23 9.13 -3.51 0.31
CA ILE A 23 8.12 -2.59 0.89
C ILE A 23 7.10 -3.35 1.73
N LYS A 24 6.71 -4.57 1.32
CA LYS A 24 5.76 -5.37 2.10
C LYS A 24 6.38 -5.91 3.40
N VAL A 25 7.64 -6.30 3.37
CA VAL A 25 8.33 -6.94 4.51
C VAL A 25 8.81 -5.91 5.54
N GLU A 26 9.27 -4.74 5.09
CA GLU A 26 9.88 -3.72 5.95
C GLU A 26 8.84 -2.79 6.63
N GLY A 27 7.54 -2.99 6.38
CA GLY A 27 6.46 -2.22 6.99
C GLY A 27 6.20 -2.52 8.47
N PRO A 28 5.32 -1.75 9.16
CA PRO A 28 4.44 -0.71 8.63
C PRO A 28 5.13 0.63 8.33
N TRP A 29 4.62 1.39 7.36
CA TRP A 29 5.21 2.65 6.90
C TRP A 29 4.42 3.86 7.38
N ASN A 30 5.12 4.94 7.73
CA ASN A 30 4.50 6.21 8.07
C ASN A 30 5.02 7.32 7.16
N PHE A 31 4.15 8.26 6.80
CA PHE A 31 4.50 9.50 6.12
C PHE A 31 3.88 10.67 6.88
N ASN A 32 4.71 11.61 7.36
CA ASN A 32 4.26 12.73 8.18
C ASN A 32 3.37 12.31 9.38
N LEU A 33 3.77 11.25 10.10
CA LEU A 33 3.00 10.66 11.21
C LEU A 33 1.64 10.04 10.81
N HIS A 34 1.37 9.92 9.50
CA HIS A 34 0.22 9.19 8.99
C HIS A 34 0.65 7.79 8.56
N LEU A 35 -0.03 6.78 9.11
CA LEU A 35 0.18 5.38 8.74
C LEU A 35 -0.28 5.15 7.30
N LEU A 36 0.60 4.55 6.49
CA LEU A 36 0.28 4.16 5.12
C LEU A 36 -0.30 2.75 5.11
N ILE A 37 -1.50 2.62 4.56
CA ILE A 37 -2.09 1.32 4.25
C ILE A 37 -1.65 0.94 2.85
N LEU A 38 -0.98 -0.20 2.71
CA LEU A 38 -0.44 -0.67 1.43
C LEU A 38 -1.05 -2.02 1.08
N ARG A 39 -1.45 -2.18 -0.18
CA ARG A 39 -1.93 -3.44 -0.72
C ARG A 39 -1.29 -3.71 -2.06
N ARG A 40 -0.78 -4.94 -2.21
CA ARG A 40 -0.27 -5.42 -3.49
C ARG A 40 -1.43 -5.80 -4.40
N LEU A 41 -1.41 -5.25 -5.61
CA LEU A 41 -2.31 -5.63 -6.69
C LEU A 41 -1.65 -6.71 -7.55
N HIS A 42 -2.48 -7.61 -8.09
CA HIS A 42 -2.13 -8.63 -9.07
C HIS A 42 -2.66 -8.25 -10.46
N ASP A 43 -2.22 -8.96 -11.48
CA ASP A 43 -2.70 -8.73 -12.84
C ASP A 43 -4.21 -8.98 -12.92
N GLY A 44 -4.94 -7.99 -13.43
CA GLY A 44 -6.41 -8.02 -13.53
C GLY A 44 -7.15 -7.42 -12.33
N ASP A 45 -6.45 -7.07 -11.25
CA ASP A 45 -7.07 -6.37 -10.11
C ASP A 45 -7.45 -4.93 -10.48
N ASP A 46 -8.68 -4.52 -10.12
CA ASP A 46 -9.10 -3.11 -10.22
C ASP A 46 -8.85 -2.40 -8.88
N PRO A 47 -7.92 -1.44 -8.81
CA PRO A 47 -7.61 -0.72 -7.58
C PRO A 47 -8.78 0.09 -7.02
N ASN A 48 -9.82 0.38 -7.81
CA ASN A 48 -10.99 1.11 -7.36
C ASN A 48 -11.97 0.23 -6.57
N THR A 49 -11.96 -1.08 -6.84
CA THR A 49 -12.88 -2.06 -6.22
C THR A 49 -12.29 -2.69 -4.96
N ILE A 50 -10.97 -2.67 -4.83
CA ILE A 50 -10.26 -3.33 -3.74
C ILE A 50 -10.12 -2.36 -2.55
N PRO A 51 -10.61 -2.73 -1.36
CA PRO A 51 -10.52 -1.87 -0.18
C PRO A 51 -9.08 -1.79 0.35
N LEU A 52 -8.70 -0.57 0.75
CA LEU A 52 -7.40 -0.20 1.33
C LEU A 52 -7.61 0.36 2.74
N ASN A 53 -8.12 -0.46 3.67
CA ASN A 53 -8.65 -0.02 4.96
C ASN A 53 -8.22 -0.88 6.17
N THR A 54 -7.29 -1.82 6.00
CA THR A 54 -6.84 -2.73 7.06
C THR A 54 -5.33 -2.67 7.24
N VAL A 55 -4.88 -2.69 8.48
CA VAL A 55 -3.47 -2.83 8.86
C VAL A 55 -3.38 -3.64 10.15
N ASP A 56 -2.45 -4.59 10.20
CA ASP A 56 -2.27 -5.43 11.38
C ASP A 56 -1.39 -4.70 12.40
N LEU A 57 -1.97 -4.37 13.56
CA LEU A 57 -1.30 -3.69 14.66
C LEU A 57 -1.62 -4.38 15.98
N TRP A 58 -0.63 -4.48 16.86
CA TRP A 58 -0.84 -4.91 18.24
C TRP A 58 -1.13 -3.69 19.11
N VAL A 59 -2.17 -3.79 19.94
CA VAL A 59 -2.49 -2.78 20.96
C VAL A 59 -2.43 -3.47 22.31
N LEU A 60 -1.61 -2.94 23.21
CA LEU A 60 -1.55 -3.33 24.62
C LEU A 60 -2.08 -2.17 25.45
N VAL A 61 -2.92 -2.47 26.45
CA VAL A 61 -3.46 -1.51 27.42
C VAL A 61 -2.81 -1.75 28.78
#